data_AF-A0A938PLX3-F1
#
_entry.id   AF-A0A938PLX3-F1
#
_cell.length_a   1.000
_cell.length_b   1.000
_cell.length_c   1.000
_cell.angle_alpha   90.00
_cell.angle_beta   90.00
_cell.angle_gamma   90.00
#
_symmetry.space_group_name_H-M   'P 1'
#
loop_
_entity.id
_entity.type
_entity.pdbx_description
1 polymer ?
#
loop_
_entity_poly.entity_id
_entity_poly.type
_entity_poly.pdbx_seq_one_letter_code
_entity_poly.pdbx_strand_id
1 'polypeptide(L)' 'MIVPPTQMPIERNGKKYPGIYSVSGTTMIARIPGLSSRSTQIEGGDIKAAARKLFDEIIDEADGWAHLQQHR' A
#
# COMPACT_ATOMS: atom_id res chain seq x y z
N MET A 1 14.30 -12.77 -3.75
CA MET A 1 12.92 -13.23 -4.04
C MET A 1 12.33 -12.33 -5.10
N ILE A 2 11.49 -12.84 -6.01
CA ILE A 2 10.82 -12.00 -7.02
C ILE A 2 9.32 -12.29 -6.98
N VAL A 3 8.52 -11.24 -6.82
CA VAL A 3 7.06 -11.31 -6.94
C VAL A 3 6.64 -10.30 -8.00
N PRO A 4 6.02 -10.75 -9.11
CA PRO A 4 5.54 -9.83 -10.13
C PRO A 4 4.44 -8.91 -9.56
N PRO A 5 4.14 -7.79 -10.24
CA PRO A 5 3.02 -6.94 -9.85
C PRO A 5 1.74 -7.75 -9.64
N THR A 6 1.30 -7.81 -8.39
CA THR A 6 0.17 -8.62 -7.95
C THR A 6 -0.91 -7.70 -7.40
N GLN A 7 -2.14 -7.85 -7.90
CA GLN A 7 -3.28 -7.11 -7.37
C GLN A 7 -3.71 -7.70 -6.03
N MET A 8 -3.89 -6.82 -5.05
CA MET A 8 -4.46 -7.12 -3.75
C MET A 8 -5.46 -6.03 -3.39
N PRO A 9 -6.74 -6.20 -3.73
CA PRO A 9 -7.78 -5.24 -3.37
C PRO A 9 -7.87 -5.10 -1.85
N ILE A 10 -7.95 -3.85 -1.38
CA ILE A 10 -8.09 -3.50 0.04
C ILE A 10 -9.43 -2.81 0.24
N GLU A 11 -10.18 -3.22 1.26
CA GLU A 11 -11.36 -2.49 1.71
C GLU A 11 -11.06 -1.79 3.04
N ARG A 12 -11.37 -0.49 3.11
CA ARG A 12 -11.25 0.33 4.31
C ARG A 12 -12.41 1.33 4.35
N ASN A 13 -13.11 1.43 5.48
CA ASN A 13 -14.23 2.36 5.67
C ASN A 13 -15.31 2.27 4.56
N GLY A 14 -15.58 1.07 4.07
CA GLY A 14 -16.53 0.83 2.96
C GLY A 14 -16.05 1.25 1.57
N LYS A 15 -14.82 1.78 1.45
CA LYS A 15 -14.17 2.12 0.18
C LYS A 15 -13.19 1.02 -0.23
N LYS A 16 -13.22 0.67 -1.51
CA LYS A 16 -12.30 -0.30 -2.12
C LYS A 16 -11.14 0.42 -2.80
N TYR A 17 -9.93 -0.07 -2.56
CA TYR A 17 -8.68 0.46 -3.10
C TYR A 17 -8.01 -0.63 -3.95
N PRO A 18 -7.61 -0.31 -5.20
CA PRO A 18 -6.94 -1.26 -6.08
C PRO A 18 -5.45 -1.36 -5.74
N GLY A 19 -5.13 -1.94 -4.58
CA GLY A 19 -3.75 -2.15 -4.14
C GLY A 19 -2.98 -3.06 -5.09
N ILE A 20 -1.74 -2.68 -5.43
CA ILE A 20 -0.82 -3.47 -6.24
C ILE A 20 0.52 -3.51 -5.51
N TYR A 21 1.12 -4.68 -5.35
CA TYR A 21 2.47 -4.80 -4.81
C TYR A 21 3.37 -5.65 -5.70
N SER A 22 4.67 -5.44 -5.58
CA SER A 22 5.71 -6.24 -6.25
C SER A 22 6.93 -6.36 -5.34
N VAL A 23 7.74 -7.40 -5.56
CA VAL A 23 8.98 -7.62 -4.81
C VAL A 23 10.11 -7.88 -5.79
N SER A 24 11.24 -7.19 -5.60
CA SER A 24 12.49 -7.43 -6.32
C SER A 24 13.63 -7.53 -5.31
N GLY A 25 14.23 -8.72 -5.19
CA GLY A 25 15.27 -8.98 -4.19
C GLY A 25 14.68 -9.01 -2.78
N THR A 26 15.03 -8.00 -1.98
CA THR A 26 14.51 -7.69 -0.64
C THR A 26 13.63 -6.44 -0.65
N THR A 27 13.44 -5.78 -1.79
CA THR A 27 12.63 -4.55 -1.86
C THR A 27 11.20 -4.89 -2.26
N MET A 28 10.25 -4.50 -1.43
CA MET A 28 8.83 -4.48 -1.77
C MET A 28 8.43 -3.07 -2.20
N ILE A 29 7.59 -2.98 -3.23
CA ILE A 29 6.92 -1.75 -3.64
C ILE A 29 5.43 -2.01 -3.59
N ALA A 30 4.69 -1.19 -2.85
CA ALA A 30 3.23 -1.18 -2.77
C ALA A 30 2.70 0.14 -3.32
N ARG A 31 1.65 0.09 -4.12
CA ARG A 31 0.99 1.26 -4.72
C ARG A 31 -0.52 1.13 -4.70
N ILE A 32 -1.19 2.25 -4.49
CA ILE A 32 -2.63 2.40 -4.73
C ILE A 32 -2.78 3.49 -5.80
N PRO A 33 -3.16 3.13 -7.05
CA PRO A 33 -3.42 4.10 -8.11
C PRO A 33 -4.35 5.22 -7.65
N GLY A 34 -3.94 6.47 -7.89
CA GLY A 34 -4.69 7.66 -7.48
C GLY A 34 -4.51 8.07 -6.00
N LEU A 35 -3.77 7.31 -5.20
CA LEU A 35 -3.38 7.70 -3.83
C LEU A 35 -1.87 7.94 -3.72
N SER A 36 -1.07 6.86 -3.65
CA SER A 36 0.39 6.96 -3.46
C SER A 36 1.08 5.63 -3.73
N SER A 37 2.41 5.61 -3.58
CA SER A 37 3.26 4.41 -3.60
C SER A 37 4.34 4.49 -2.52
N ARG A 38 4.64 3.36 -1.89
CA ARG A 38 5.69 3.20 -0.88
C ARG A 38 6.57 1.99 -1.19
N SER A 39 7.81 2.05 -0.75
CA SER A 39 8.74 0.92 -0.79
C SER A 39 9.31 0.64 0.59
N THR A 40 9.62 -0.62 0.85
CA THR A 40 10.29 -1.04 2.09
C THR A 40 11.19 -2.25 1.83
N GLN A 41 12.15 -2.47 2.71
CA GLN A 41 12.90 -3.72 2.72
C GLN A 41 12.10 -4.79 3.48
N ILE A 42 12.09 -6.01 2.94
CA ILE A 42 11.52 -7.20 3.53
C ILE A 42 12.62 -8.25 3.71
N GLU A 43 12.71 -8.80 4.91
CA GLU A 43 13.74 -9.80 5.28
C GLU A 43 13.19 -11.23 5.24
N GLY A 44 12.31 -11.51 4.28
CA GLY A 44 11.50 -12.72 4.25
C GLY A 44 10.27 -12.64 5.16
N GLY A 45 9.45 -13.70 5.17
CA GLY A 45 8.19 -13.75 5.92
C GLY A 45 6.94 -13.57 5.06
N ASP A 46 5.82 -13.16 5.69
CA ASP A 46 4.54 -13.02 5.01
C ASP A 46 4.48 -11.73 4.18
N ILE A 47 4.79 -11.89 2.89
CA ILE A 47 4.76 -10.83 1.87
C ILE A 47 3.38 -10.17 1.79
N LYS A 48 2.29 -10.93 1.96
CA LYS A 48 0.94 -10.36 1.85
C LYS A 48 0.65 -9.47 3.06
N ALA A 49 1.04 -9.90 4.26
CA ALA A 49 0.91 -9.08 5.46
C ALA A 49 1.74 -7.79 5.36
N ALA A 50 2.97 -7.87 4.86
CA ALA A 50 3.82 -6.70 4.65
C ALA A 50 3.23 -5.73 3.60
N ALA A 51 2.71 -6.26 2.48
CA ALA A 51 2.03 -5.45 1.48
C ALA A 51 0.75 -4.79 2.03
N ARG A 52 -0.02 -5.53 2.85
CA ARG A 52 -1.22 -5.00 3.52
C ARG A 52 -0.89 -3.81 4.39
N LYS A 53 0.15 -3.93 5.24
CA LYS A 53 0.61 -2.84 6.10
C LYS A 53 0.95 -1.58 5.31
N LEU A 54 1.69 -1.71 4.21
CA LEU A 54 2.03 -0.56 3.36
C LEU A 54 0.81 0.08 2.71
N PHE A 55 -0.20 -0.70 2.33
CA PHE A 55 -1.45 -0.14 1.80
C PHE A 55 -2.22 0.63 2.87
N ASP A 56 -2.31 0.08 4.07
CA ASP A 56 -2.98 0.76 5.19
C ASP A 56 -2.27 2.09 5.50
N GLU A 57 -0.93 2.12 5.54
CA GLU A 57 -0.16 3.36 5.69
C GLU A 57 -0.42 4.39 4.58
N ILE A 58 -0.52 3.96 3.31
CA ILE A 58 -0.85 4.84 2.18
C ILE A 58 -2.24 5.44 2.35
N ILE A 59 -3.22 4.65 2.80
CA ILE A 59 -4.60 5.11 2.97
C ILE A 59 -4.70 6.04 4.17
N ASP A 60 -4.05 5.72 5.30
CA ASP A 60 -4.00 6.55 6.50
C ASP A 60 -3.45 7.94 6.19
N GLU A 61 -2.36 7.99 5.41
CA GLU A 61 -1.77 9.24 4.98
C GLU A 61 -2.72 10.00 4.05
N ALA A 62 -3.30 9.36 3.04
CA ALA A 62 -4.26 10.02 2.15
C ALA A 62 -5.49 10.58 2.89
N ASP A 63 -6.03 9.84 3.85
CA ASP A 63 -7.19 10.25 4.65
C ASP A 63 -6.82 11.39 5.64
N GLY A 64 -5.63 11.35 6.24
CA GLY A 64 -5.12 12.41 7.09
C GLY A 64 -4.94 13.74 6.34
N TRP A 65 -4.48 13.69 5.09
CA TRP A 65 -4.38 14.86 4.22
C TRP A 65 -5.75 15.40 3.79
N ALA A 66 -6.72 14.52 3.53
CA ALA A 66 -8.10 14.92 3.23
C ALA A 66 -8.72 15.69 4.41
N HIS A 67 -8.43 15.30 5.65
CA HIS A 67 -8.90 16.00 6.84
C HIS A 67 -8.29 17.41 6.97
N LEU A 68 -7.00 17.59 6.64
CA LEU A 68 -6.33 18.89 6.68
C LEU A 68 -6.82 19.88 5.61
N GLN A 69 -7.27 19.41 4.45
CA GLN A 69 -7.81 20.28 3.40
C GLN A 69 -9.23 20.79 3.67
N GLN A 70 -10.03 20.09 4.49
CA GLN A 70 -11.39 20.52 4.82
C GLN A 70 -11.45 21.68 5.84
N HIS A 71 -10.33 21.99 6.50
CA HIS A 71 -10.22 23.07 7.48
C HIS A 71 -9.56 24.35 6.92
N ARG A 72 -9.48 24.51 5.59
CA ARG A 72 -8.99 25.72 4.92
C ARG A 72 -10.08 26.48 4.19
#